data_AF-A0A267MB14-F1
#
_entry.id   AF-A0A267MB14-F1
#
_cell.length_a   1.000
_cell.length_b   1.000
_cell.length_c   1.000
_cell.angle_alpha   90.00
_cell.angle_beta   90.00
_cell.angle_gamma   90.00
#
_symmetry.space_group_name_H-M   'P 1'
#
loop_
_entity.id
_entity.type
_entity.pdbx_description
1 polymer ?
#
loop_
_entity_poly.entity_id
_entity_poly.type
_entity_poly.pdbx_seq_one_letter_code
_entity_poly.pdbx_strand_id
1 'polypeptide(L)'
;MTKSAPLTLALSDKCCEGHTGCEFDGTLKRVCAESVYLQKVYDATLFNLQGLKNAAGHHFKPYLGDDVRIIRVLDIRCKKVFNPCNINDPKNLNVNLNTTVSGASFVENEHGPIKVVGPDGRRSEFILYTDTSECDDEHKGTPIFGTQIIKITGDVLVEIDVVYSDDCDCECTATLKGEIPIGTDCDPLVLTNFFELCMPSVFNSAFLPRFTEFCNVGCEARLATNSVSRDIIIDPCTGCIKVNLIIAICVTCEKKIIVPVQLCVLSTGFPCLKPNRDPICSAFPQLFPDNINNHCKPCRPRATAESVDEEPI
;
A
#
# COMPACT_ATOMS: atom_id res chain seq x y z
N MET A 1 -24.13 -52.31 -5.74
CA MET A 1 -23.12 -51.65 -4.87
C MET A 1 -22.14 -50.91 -5.77
N THR A 2 -22.42 -49.65 -6.05
CA THR A 2 -21.61 -48.79 -6.91
C THR A 2 -20.98 -47.74 -6.02
N LYS A 3 -19.64 -47.76 -5.95
CA LYS A 3 -18.81 -46.87 -5.12
C LYS A 3 -19.06 -45.40 -5.50
N SER A 4 -19.41 -44.58 -4.52
CA SER A 4 -19.34 -43.12 -4.60
C SER A 4 -17.87 -42.68 -4.66
N ALA A 5 -17.48 -42.02 -5.74
CA ALA A 5 -16.22 -41.30 -5.80
C ALA A 5 -16.32 -40.02 -4.92
N PRO A 6 -15.28 -39.66 -4.16
CA PRO A 6 -15.29 -38.43 -3.38
C PRO A 6 -15.21 -37.21 -4.30
N LEU A 7 -16.08 -36.22 -4.05
CA LEU A 7 -16.00 -34.88 -4.62
C LEU A 7 -14.71 -34.22 -4.14
N THR A 8 -13.70 -34.20 -4.99
CA THR A 8 -12.48 -33.41 -4.79
C THR A 8 -12.83 -31.93 -5.00
N LEU A 9 -13.29 -31.25 -3.95
CA LEU A 9 -13.29 -29.79 -3.88
C LEU A 9 -11.84 -29.33 -3.74
N ALA A 10 -11.10 -29.37 -4.86
CA ALA A 10 -9.86 -28.64 -4.98
C ALA A 10 -10.23 -27.15 -4.95
N LEU A 11 -9.91 -26.46 -3.84
CA LEU A 11 -9.93 -25.00 -3.82
C LEU A 11 -9.03 -24.53 -4.96
N SER A 12 -9.65 -23.98 -6.01
CA SER A 12 -8.96 -23.33 -7.12
C SER A 12 -8.05 -22.24 -6.58
N ASP A 13 -6.82 -22.21 -7.09
CA ASP A 13 -5.75 -21.22 -6.96
C ASP A 13 -5.92 -20.13 -5.88
N LYS A 14 -4.97 -20.10 -4.93
CA LYS A 14 -4.89 -19.11 -3.85
C LYS A 14 -4.71 -17.65 -4.32
N CYS A 15 -4.63 -17.42 -5.63
CA CYS A 15 -4.42 -16.11 -6.24
C CYS A 15 -5.42 -15.92 -7.39
N CYS A 16 -6.08 -14.77 -7.41
CA CYS A 16 -6.91 -14.35 -8.53
C CYS A 16 -6.13 -13.38 -9.43
N GLU A 17 -6.36 -13.46 -10.75
CA GLU A 17 -5.90 -12.43 -11.67
C GLU A 17 -6.94 -11.30 -11.71
N GLY A 18 -6.47 -10.07 -11.49
CA GLY A 18 -7.33 -8.88 -11.60
C GLY A 18 -7.54 -8.53 -13.08
N HIS A 19 -8.79 -8.55 -13.54
CA HIS A 19 -9.12 -8.04 -14.87
C HIS A 19 -9.15 -6.50 -14.87
N THR A 20 -8.40 -5.88 -15.77
CA THR A 20 -8.51 -4.44 -16.05
C THR A 20 -9.87 -4.19 -16.71
N GLY A 21 -10.84 -3.66 -15.97
CA GLY A 21 -12.23 -3.53 -16.44
C GLY A 21 -12.47 -2.60 -17.63
N CYS A 22 -11.46 -1.87 -18.11
CA CYS A 22 -11.58 -0.93 -19.23
C CYS A 22 -10.69 -1.35 -20.41
N GLU A 23 -11.28 -1.44 -21.61
CA GLU A 23 -10.58 -1.68 -22.87
C GLU A 23 -10.73 -0.45 -23.78
N PHE A 24 -9.60 0.10 -24.26
CA PHE A 24 -9.62 1.16 -25.27
C PHE A 24 -9.50 0.54 -26.65
N ASP A 25 -10.44 0.87 -27.53
CA ASP A 25 -10.55 0.32 -28.89
C ASP A 25 -9.56 0.93 -29.90
N GLY A 26 -8.63 1.76 -29.44
CA GLY A 26 -7.66 2.46 -30.27
C GLY A 26 -8.24 3.65 -31.05
N THR A 27 -9.51 4.04 -30.84
CA THR A 27 -10.13 5.15 -31.57
C THR A 27 -10.94 6.09 -30.69
N LEU A 28 -10.68 7.39 -30.83
CA LEU A 28 -11.43 8.44 -30.12
C LEU A 28 -12.88 8.61 -30.61
N LYS A 29 -13.33 7.86 -31.63
CA LYS A 29 -14.67 7.98 -32.21
C LYS A 29 -15.81 7.64 -31.24
N ARG A 30 -15.53 6.79 -30.24
CA ARG A 30 -16.50 6.35 -29.22
C ARG A 30 -16.25 6.97 -27.85
N VAL A 31 -15.34 7.95 -27.77
CA VAL A 31 -14.95 8.58 -26.52
C VAL A 31 -15.75 9.87 -26.33
N CYS A 32 -16.44 9.96 -25.22
CA CYS A 32 -17.23 11.13 -24.84
C CYS A 32 -16.48 11.96 -23.79
N ALA A 33 -16.72 13.27 -23.79
CA ALA A 33 -16.25 14.13 -22.71
C ALA A 33 -17.20 13.99 -21.52
N GLU A 34 -16.64 13.69 -20.34
CA GLU A 34 -17.37 13.59 -19.09
C GLU A 34 -16.74 14.54 -18.06
N SER A 35 -17.58 15.26 -17.33
CA SER A 35 -17.14 16.08 -16.20
C SER A 35 -17.06 15.24 -14.94
N VAL A 36 -15.88 15.13 -14.35
CA VAL A 36 -15.67 14.40 -13.10
C VAL A 36 -15.17 15.37 -12.04
N TYR A 37 -15.77 15.27 -10.86
CA TYR A 37 -15.37 16.02 -9.69
C TYR A 37 -14.46 15.15 -8.82
N LEU A 38 -13.19 15.56 -8.67
CA LEU A 38 -12.14 14.75 -8.04
C LEU A 38 -11.27 15.61 -7.14
N GLN A 39 -10.51 14.95 -6.28
CA GLN A 39 -9.40 15.54 -5.56
C GLN A 39 -8.14 15.46 -6.40
N LYS A 40 -7.54 16.61 -6.71
CA LYS A 40 -6.26 16.69 -7.43
C LYS A 40 -5.14 17.08 -6.50
N VAL A 41 -4.01 16.41 -6.66
CA VAL A 41 -2.76 16.77 -6.01
C VAL A 41 -2.22 18.04 -6.66
N TYR A 42 -2.11 19.11 -5.88
CA TYR A 42 -1.51 20.38 -6.29
C TYR A 42 0.01 20.32 -6.19
N ASP A 43 0.51 19.86 -5.05
CA ASP A 43 1.92 19.64 -4.80
C ASP A 43 2.11 18.42 -3.90
N ALA A 44 3.25 17.75 -4.04
CA ALA A 44 3.58 16.58 -3.25
C ALA A 44 5.08 16.39 -3.10
N THR A 45 5.45 15.77 -1.99
CA THR A 45 6.83 15.40 -1.71
C THR A 45 6.89 14.00 -1.11
N LEU A 46 7.92 13.25 -1.47
CA LEU A 46 8.14 11.88 -1.07
C LEU A 46 9.48 11.75 -0.37
N PHE A 47 9.46 11.06 0.77
CA PHE A 47 10.64 10.87 1.61
C PHE A 47 10.88 9.40 1.87
N ASN A 48 12.15 9.01 1.80
CA ASN A 48 12.61 7.71 2.25
C ASN A 48 13.51 7.92 3.46
N LEU A 49 13.11 7.34 4.58
CA LEU A 49 13.82 7.41 5.85
C LEU A 49 14.22 6.01 6.27
N GLN A 50 15.31 5.93 7.03
CA GLN A 50 15.77 4.67 7.58
C GLN A 50 16.10 4.81 9.07
N GLY A 51 15.65 3.85 9.86
CA GLY A 51 16.06 3.67 11.25
C GLY A 51 16.77 2.33 11.40
N LEU A 52 17.76 2.26 12.29
CA LEU A 52 18.48 1.03 12.58
C LEU A 52 18.17 0.56 14.00
N LYS A 53 17.87 -0.72 14.15
CA LYS A 53 17.72 -1.41 15.43
C LYS A 53 18.76 -2.52 15.52
N ASN A 54 19.58 -2.47 16.56
CA ASN A 54 20.48 -3.56 16.89
C ASN A 54 19.74 -4.56 17.80
N ALA A 55 19.66 -5.81 17.37
CA ALA A 55 18.96 -6.89 18.03
C ALA A 55 19.98 -7.97 18.39
N ALA A 56 20.56 -7.88 19.59
CA ALA A 56 21.59 -8.80 20.06
C ALA A 56 20.99 -9.98 20.84
N GLY A 57 21.45 -11.19 20.55
CA GLY A 57 21.13 -12.40 21.30
C GLY A 57 19.66 -12.81 21.27
N HIS A 58 18.90 -12.41 20.24
CA HIS A 58 17.48 -12.74 20.13
C HIS A 58 17.27 -14.23 19.87
N HIS A 59 16.27 -14.80 20.51
CA HIS A 59 15.95 -16.22 20.40
C HIS A 59 15.18 -16.53 19.12
N PHE A 60 15.59 -17.61 18.44
CA PHE A 60 14.96 -18.12 17.23
C PHE A 60 14.44 -19.54 17.43
N LYS A 61 13.37 -19.89 16.70
CA LYS A 61 12.72 -21.21 16.70
C LYS A 61 12.58 -21.76 15.27
N PRO A 62 12.55 -23.07 15.04
CA PRO A 62 12.66 -24.15 16.02
C PRO A 62 14.08 -24.26 16.59
N TYR A 63 14.21 -24.99 17.69
CA TYR A 63 15.52 -25.44 18.19
C TYR A 63 15.98 -26.60 17.31
N LEU A 64 17.25 -26.62 16.91
CA LEU A 64 17.74 -27.58 15.93
C LEU A 64 18.22 -28.91 16.53
N GLY A 65 18.17 -29.07 17.85
CA GLY A 65 18.67 -30.25 18.57
C GLY A 65 20.08 -30.06 19.11
N ASP A 66 20.60 -31.09 19.74
CA ASP A 66 21.94 -31.09 20.36
C ASP A 66 23.03 -31.19 19.28
N ASP A 67 24.23 -30.68 19.59
CA ASP A 67 25.46 -30.71 18.76
C ASP A 67 25.34 -30.25 17.28
N VAL A 68 24.26 -29.54 16.94
CA VAL A 68 24.07 -28.97 15.60
C VAL A 68 25.00 -27.81 15.32
N ARG A 69 25.51 -27.76 14.08
CA ARG A 69 26.29 -26.62 13.56
C ARG A 69 25.65 -26.01 12.33
N ILE A 70 25.43 -24.70 12.34
CA ILE A 70 25.03 -23.96 11.12
C ILE A 70 26.23 -23.78 10.19
N ILE A 71 26.10 -24.26 8.96
CA ILE A 71 27.12 -24.18 7.90
C ILE A 71 27.04 -22.83 7.19
N ARG A 72 25.83 -22.46 6.74
CA ARG A 72 25.60 -21.21 6.00
C ARG A 72 24.16 -20.72 6.13
N VAL A 73 23.98 -19.42 5.91
CA VAL A 73 22.67 -18.78 5.74
C VAL A 73 22.36 -18.68 4.25
N LEU A 74 21.15 -19.07 3.87
CA LEU A 74 20.65 -19.00 2.49
C LEU A 74 19.96 -17.68 2.21
N ASP A 75 19.06 -17.27 3.10
CA ASP A 75 18.27 -16.05 2.96
C ASP A 75 17.84 -15.51 4.34
N ILE A 76 17.64 -14.21 4.44
CA ILE A 76 17.11 -13.53 5.62
C ILE A 76 15.94 -12.64 5.17
N ARG A 77 14.76 -12.96 5.67
CA ARG A 77 13.52 -12.24 5.35
C ARG A 77 13.01 -11.52 6.57
N CYS A 78 12.59 -10.27 6.40
CA CYS A 78 11.96 -9.49 7.44
C CYS A 78 10.53 -9.15 7.03
N LYS A 79 9.58 -9.42 7.93
CA LYS A 79 8.14 -9.20 7.72
C LYS A 79 7.58 -8.37 8.86
N LYS A 80 6.61 -7.53 8.55
CA LYS A 80 5.86 -6.81 9.58
C LYS A 80 4.99 -7.78 10.36
N VAL A 81 4.92 -7.61 11.67
CA VAL A 81 3.91 -8.31 12.47
C VAL A 81 2.59 -7.56 12.36
N PHE A 82 1.52 -8.29 12.05
CA PHE A 82 0.15 -7.81 12.11
C PHE A 82 -0.78 -8.95 12.50
N ASN A 83 -1.52 -8.77 13.58
CA ASN A 83 -2.50 -9.70 14.10
C ASN A 83 -3.89 -9.34 13.53
N PRO A 84 -4.43 -10.10 12.57
CA PRO A 84 -5.73 -9.80 11.97
C PRO A 84 -6.90 -9.98 12.95
N CYS A 85 -6.72 -10.75 14.02
CA CYS A 85 -7.75 -10.98 15.03
C CYS A 85 -7.81 -9.84 16.06
N ASN A 86 -6.76 -9.02 16.18
CA ASN A 86 -6.71 -7.88 17.08
C ASN A 86 -5.89 -6.73 16.49
N ILE A 87 -6.58 -5.72 15.97
CA ILE A 87 -5.93 -4.53 15.39
C ILE A 87 -5.16 -3.71 16.44
N ASN A 88 -5.54 -3.80 17.71
CA ASN A 88 -4.91 -3.09 18.83
C ASN A 88 -3.82 -3.93 19.53
N ASP A 89 -3.37 -5.03 18.92
CA ASP A 89 -2.25 -5.80 19.47
C ASP A 89 -0.98 -4.93 19.50
N PRO A 90 -0.33 -4.75 20.67
CA PRO A 90 0.87 -3.92 20.78
C PRO A 90 2.05 -4.45 19.94
N LYS A 91 2.01 -5.71 19.53
CA LYS A 91 3.01 -6.30 18.62
C LYS A 91 2.81 -5.89 17.17
N ASN A 92 1.62 -5.39 16.81
CA ASN A 92 1.38 -4.89 15.47
C ASN A 92 2.33 -3.74 15.18
N LEU A 93 3.08 -3.86 14.08
CA LEU A 93 4.00 -2.81 13.67
C LEU A 93 3.20 -1.59 13.21
N ASN A 94 3.23 -0.54 14.03
CA ASN A 94 2.45 0.68 13.83
C ASN A 94 3.35 1.88 13.54
N VAL A 95 2.85 2.77 12.68
CA VAL A 95 3.51 4.01 12.31
C VAL A 95 2.61 5.17 12.71
N ASN A 96 3.02 5.92 13.73
CA ASN A 96 2.30 7.07 14.23
C ASN A 96 2.97 8.35 13.72
N LEU A 97 2.19 9.18 13.02
CA LEU A 97 2.66 10.41 12.41
C LEU A 97 2.24 11.60 13.27
N ASN A 98 3.17 12.50 13.52
CA ASN A 98 2.90 13.80 14.10
C ASN A 98 3.56 14.88 13.25
N THR A 99 2.74 15.69 12.60
CA THR A 99 3.20 16.72 11.67
C THR A 99 2.84 18.10 12.19
N THR A 100 3.82 19.00 12.19
CA THR A 100 3.64 20.41 12.44
C THR A 100 3.97 21.20 11.18
N VAL A 101 3.19 22.25 10.92
CA VAL A 101 3.35 23.13 9.75
C VAL A 101 3.69 24.54 10.23
N SER A 102 4.57 25.21 9.50
CA SER A 102 5.04 26.58 9.67
C SER A 102 4.78 27.35 8.37
N GLY A 103 4.31 28.60 8.48
CA GLY A 103 3.86 29.40 7.33
C GLY A 103 2.39 29.17 6.93
N ALA A 104 1.75 28.15 7.51
CA ALA A 104 0.31 27.94 7.47
C ALA A 104 -0.16 27.31 8.79
N SER A 105 -1.46 27.33 9.04
CA SER A 105 -2.09 26.64 10.16
C SER A 105 -3.10 25.61 9.66
N PHE A 106 -3.24 24.53 10.43
CA PHE A 106 -4.42 23.68 10.29
C PHE A 106 -5.62 24.46 10.80
N VAL A 107 -6.75 24.37 10.09
CA VAL A 107 -7.99 24.98 10.55
C VAL A 107 -8.50 24.16 11.73
N GLU A 108 -8.62 24.80 12.89
CA GLU A 108 -9.02 24.15 14.14
C GLU A 108 -10.45 24.51 14.53
N ASN A 109 -11.08 23.61 15.27
CA ASN A 109 -12.29 23.88 16.04
C ASN A 109 -11.97 23.77 17.55
N GLU A 110 -12.99 23.87 18.41
CA GLU A 110 -12.85 23.75 19.87
C GLU A 110 -12.21 22.42 20.35
N HIS A 111 -12.13 21.40 19.48
CA HIS A 111 -11.62 20.06 19.76
C HIS A 111 -10.31 19.75 19.01
N GLY A 112 -9.72 20.73 18.31
CA GLY A 112 -8.46 20.61 17.56
C GLY A 112 -8.61 20.70 16.03
N PRO A 113 -7.58 20.28 15.27
CA PRO A 113 -7.57 20.35 13.81
C PRO A 113 -8.73 19.60 13.15
N ILE A 114 -9.43 20.27 12.24
CA ILE A 114 -10.55 19.69 11.49
C ILE A 114 -10.02 18.71 10.45
N LYS A 115 -10.55 17.49 10.49
CA LYS A 115 -10.30 16.46 9.47
C LYS A 115 -11.50 16.25 8.57
N VAL A 116 -11.27 16.25 7.27
CA VAL A 116 -12.27 15.95 6.23
C VAL A 116 -12.05 14.56 5.64
N VAL A 117 -13.10 14.06 4.98
CA VAL A 117 -13.07 12.72 4.38
C VAL A 117 -12.18 12.74 3.14
N GLY A 118 -11.16 11.89 3.15
CA GLY A 118 -10.27 11.66 2.03
C GLY A 118 -10.76 10.54 1.10
N PRO A 119 -9.97 10.21 0.06
CA PRO A 119 -10.34 9.21 -0.94
C PRO A 119 -10.43 7.78 -0.37
N ASP A 120 -9.84 7.54 0.81
CA ASP A 120 -9.94 6.29 1.55
C ASP A 120 -11.27 6.14 2.33
N GLY A 121 -12.15 7.13 2.23
CA GLY A 121 -13.44 7.15 2.92
C GLY A 121 -13.33 7.45 4.43
N ARG A 122 -12.14 7.81 4.92
CA ARG A 122 -11.89 8.14 6.33
C ARG A 122 -11.56 9.62 6.49
N ARG A 123 -11.64 10.12 7.73
CA ARG A 123 -11.22 11.49 8.07
C ARG A 123 -9.70 11.59 8.14
N SER A 124 -9.06 11.60 6.97
CA SER A 124 -7.61 11.47 6.76
C SER A 124 -6.93 12.76 6.27
N GLU A 125 -7.70 13.78 5.86
CA GLU A 125 -7.15 15.03 5.32
C GLU A 125 -7.42 16.19 6.28
N PHE A 126 -6.46 17.09 6.45
CA PHE A 126 -6.58 18.31 7.24
C PHE A 126 -6.84 19.50 6.34
N ILE A 127 -7.58 20.49 6.80
CA ILE A 127 -7.75 21.75 6.07
C ILE A 127 -6.60 22.68 6.45
N LEU A 128 -5.94 23.28 5.46
CA LEU A 128 -4.89 24.28 5.65
C LEU A 128 -5.40 25.69 5.35
N TYR A 129 -4.88 26.66 6.08
CA TYR A 129 -5.10 28.08 5.84
C TYR A 129 -3.83 28.91 6.08
N THR A 130 -3.60 29.85 5.18
CA THR A 130 -2.70 31.00 5.37
C THR A 130 -3.16 32.11 4.44
N ASP A 131 -2.74 33.34 4.70
CA ASP A 131 -2.99 34.43 3.75
C ASP A 131 -2.10 34.25 2.52
N THR A 132 -2.71 34.01 1.35
CA THR A 132 -2.02 33.77 0.09
C THR A 132 -1.90 35.02 -0.80
N SER A 133 -2.41 36.18 -0.35
CA SER A 133 -2.64 37.35 -1.20
C SER A 133 -1.37 37.83 -1.93
N GLU A 134 -0.23 37.90 -1.23
CA GLU A 134 1.05 38.33 -1.83
C GLU A 134 1.51 37.41 -2.97
N CYS A 135 1.34 36.10 -2.81
CA CYS A 135 1.72 35.12 -3.83
C CYS A 135 0.72 35.09 -4.98
N ASP A 136 -0.56 35.33 -4.69
CA ASP A 136 -1.64 35.37 -5.66
C ASP A 136 -1.46 36.54 -6.64
N ASP A 137 -1.02 37.72 -6.17
CA ASP A 137 -0.70 38.88 -7.01
C ASP A 137 0.39 38.55 -8.05
N GLU A 138 1.36 37.73 -7.66
CA GLU A 138 2.42 37.22 -8.54
C GLU A 138 2.04 35.97 -9.34
N HIS A 139 0.80 35.47 -9.18
CA HIS A 139 0.31 34.23 -9.79
C HIS A 139 1.17 33.00 -9.41
N LYS A 140 1.64 32.95 -8.16
CA LYS A 140 2.46 31.87 -7.58
C LYS A 140 1.73 31.20 -6.41
N GLY A 141 2.20 30.01 -6.02
CA GLY A 141 1.72 29.37 -4.79
C GLY A 141 2.55 29.77 -3.57
N THR A 142 1.94 29.72 -2.40
CA THR A 142 2.56 30.11 -1.13
C THR A 142 3.37 28.96 -0.54
N PRO A 143 4.67 29.15 -0.25
CA PRO A 143 5.49 28.09 0.35
C PRO A 143 5.09 27.86 1.81
N ILE A 144 4.98 26.61 2.20
CA ILE A 144 4.77 26.16 3.56
C ILE A 144 5.86 25.16 3.94
N PHE A 145 6.29 25.21 5.20
CA PHE A 145 7.32 24.33 5.73
C PHE A 145 6.72 23.46 6.81
N GLY A 146 7.27 22.28 7.02
CA GLY A 146 6.80 21.43 8.10
C GLY A 146 7.86 20.50 8.63
N THR A 147 7.64 20.10 9.88
CA THR A 147 8.41 19.05 10.55
C THR A 147 7.48 17.87 10.79
N GLN A 148 7.95 16.69 10.44
CA GLN A 148 7.26 15.43 10.70
C GLN A 148 8.09 14.61 11.67
N ILE A 149 7.43 14.12 12.71
CA ILE A 149 7.95 13.13 13.65
C ILE A 149 7.19 11.84 13.41
N ILE A 150 7.93 10.78 13.05
CA ILE A 150 7.41 9.44 12.82
C ILE A 150 7.82 8.58 14.00
N LYS A 151 6.84 8.03 14.72
CA LYS A 151 7.06 7.09 15.83
C LYS A 151 6.67 5.69 15.38
N ILE A 152 7.61 4.76 15.42
CA ILE A 152 7.42 3.37 15.02
C ILE A 152 7.43 2.50 16.27
N THR A 153 6.38 1.71 16.46
CA THR A 153 6.20 0.78 17.58
C THR A 153 5.79 -0.59 17.07
N GLY A 154 5.96 -1.61 17.92
CA GLY A 154 5.63 -3.00 17.62
C GLY A 154 6.82 -3.80 17.10
N ASP A 155 6.51 -4.96 16.51
CA ASP A 155 7.48 -6.02 16.28
C ASP A 155 7.64 -6.33 14.77
N VAL A 156 8.79 -6.92 14.44
CA VAL A 156 9.02 -7.55 13.13
C VAL A 156 9.29 -9.03 13.33
N LEU A 157 8.85 -9.82 12.36
CA LEU A 157 9.16 -11.24 12.26
C LEU A 157 10.34 -11.41 11.30
N VAL A 158 11.45 -11.92 11.82
CA VAL A 158 12.62 -12.29 11.01
C VAL A 158 12.62 -13.79 10.79
N GLU A 159 12.71 -14.20 9.53
CA GLU A 159 12.85 -15.59 9.10
C GLU A 159 14.23 -15.77 8.45
N ILE A 160 15.05 -16.69 8.97
CA ILE A 160 16.40 -16.99 8.49
C ILE A 160 16.40 -18.42 7.98
N ASP A 161 16.66 -18.61 6.69
CA ASP A 161 16.83 -19.92 6.10
C ASP A 161 18.29 -20.35 6.22
N VAL A 162 18.55 -21.47 6.90
CA VAL A 162 19.90 -21.97 7.20
C VAL A 162 20.10 -23.37 6.68
N VAL A 163 21.35 -23.69 6.32
CA VAL A 163 21.84 -25.06 6.17
C VAL A 163 22.64 -25.39 7.42
N TYR A 164 22.29 -26.50 8.07
CA TYR A 164 22.95 -26.98 9.27
C TYR A 164 23.37 -28.44 9.11
N SER A 165 24.40 -28.85 9.86
CA SER A 165 24.84 -30.23 10.00
C SER A 165 24.30 -30.79 11.31
N ASP A 166 23.73 -31.99 11.25
CA ASP A 166 23.37 -32.77 12.43
C ASP A 166 24.50 -33.71 12.87
N ASP A 167 24.27 -34.46 13.95
CA ASP A 167 25.20 -35.46 14.51
C ASP A 167 25.60 -36.57 13.52
N CYS A 168 24.86 -36.72 12.42
CA CYS A 168 25.13 -37.70 11.37
C CYS A 168 25.92 -37.08 10.19
N ASP A 169 26.46 -35.86 10.36
CA ASP A 169 27.12 -35.06 9.31
C ASP A 169 26.23 -34.85 8.06
N CYS A 170 24.91 -34.87 8.23
CA CYS A 170 23.97 -34.67 7.14
C CYS A 170 23.60 -33.18 7.02
N GLU A 171 23.72 -32.62 5.81
CA GLU A 171 23.27 -31.26 5.53
C GLU A 171 21.74 -31.20 5.47
N CYS A 172 21.15 -30.48 6.44
CA CYS A 172 19.72 -30.25 6.54
C CYS A 172 19.40 -28.75 6.38
N THR A 173 18.18 -28.44 5.94
CA THR A 173 17.68 -27.06 5.81
C THR A 173 16.60 -26.77 6.84
N ALA A 174 16.65 -25.61 7.48
CA ALA A 174 15.59 -25.15 8.37
C ALA A 174 15.33 -23.64 8.21
N THR A 175 14.08 -23.23 8.49
CA THR A 175 13.70 -21.82 8.61
C THR A 175 13.57 -21.46 10.08
N LEU A 176 14.49 -20.63 10.56
CA LEU A 176 14.49 -20.08 11.90
C LEU A 176 13.64 -18.82 11.95
N LYS A 177 12.81 -18.67 12.99
CA LYS A 177 11.89 -17.54 13.16
C LYS A 177 12.12 -16.86 14.50
N GLY A 178 12.25 -15.55 14.48
CA GLY A 178 12.41 -14.70 15.66
C GLY A 178 11.54 -13.46 15.53
N GLU A 179 10.76 -13.16 16.58
CA GLU A 179 10.00 -11.93 16.69
C GLU A 179 10.84 -10.91 17.48
N ILE A 180 11.03 -9.73 16.90
CA ILE A 180 11.98 -8.74 17.40
C ILE A 180 11.28 -7.40 17.58
N PRO A 181 11.28 -6.84 18.81
CA PRO A 181 10.65 -5.57 19.09
C PRO A 181 11.47 -4.41 18.52
N ILE A 182 10.84 -3.60 17.67
CA ILE A 182 11.46 -2.41 17.08
C ILE A 182 11.39 -1.24 18.07
N GLY A 183 10.21 -1.01 18.63
CA GLY A 183 9.95 0.04 19.59
C GLY A 183 8.70 -0.27 20.41
N THR A 184 8.60 0.35 21.58
CA THR A 184 7.43 0.26 22.46
C THR A 184 6.76 1.62 22.56
N ASP A 185 5.56 1.71 23.14
CA ASP A 185 4.90 3.00 23.33
C ASP A 185 5.71 3.96 24.23
N CYS A 186 6.50 3.41 25.15
CA CYS A 186 7.38 4.19 26.03
C CYS A 186 8.72 4.56 25.39
N ASP A 187 9.22 3.71 24.48
CA ASP A 187 10.49 3.90 23.76
C ASP A 187 10.31 3.54 22.28
N PRO A 188 9.64 4.42 21.50
CA PRO A 188 9.42 4.20 20.09
C PRO A 188 10.69 4.51 19.28
N LEU A 189 10.83 3.88 18.11
CA LEU A 189 11.82 4.31 17.13
C LEU A 189 11.33 5.63 16.49
N VAL A 190 12.05 6.73 16.74
CA VAL A 190 11.68 8.07 16.28
C VAL A 190 12.52 8.47 15.08
N LEU A 191 11.85 8.83 13.98
CA LEU A 191 12.47 9.44 12.80
C LEU A 191 11.90 10.84 12.61
N THR A 192 12.76 11.81 12.31
CA THR A 192 12.35 13.20 12.07
C THR A 192 12.70 13.58 10.64
N ASN A 193 11.79 14.30 9.99
CA ASN A 193 12.01 14.82 8.66
C ASN A 193 11.42 16.23 8.52
N PHE A 194 11.98 16.99 7.58
CA PHE A 194 11.53 18.33 7.23
C PHE A 194 11.04 18.34 5.79
N PHE A 195 10.06 19.18 5.51
CA PHE A 195 9.51 19.31 4.16
C PHE A 195 9.14 20.75 3.84
N GLU A 196 9.13 21.03 2.55
CA GLU A 196 8.58 22.24 1.95
C GLU A 196 7.51 21.78 0.95
N LEU A 197 6.38 22.48 0.94
CA LEU A 197 5.28 22.26 0.02
C LEU A 197 4.76 23.62 -0.46
N CYS A 198 4.13 23.62 -1.63
CA CYS A 198 3.50 24.79 -2.20
C CYS A 198 1.98 24.70 -2.03
N MET A 199 1.38 25.75 -1.48
CA MET A 199 -0.06 25.85 -1.27
C MET A 199 -0.71 26.75 -2.34
N PRO A 200 -1.86 26.38 -2.92
CA PRO A 200 -2.59 27.25 -3.82
C PRO A 200 -3.37 28.32 -3.07
N SER A 201 -3.87 29.31 -3.81
CA SER A 201 -4.73 30.39 -3.30
C SER A 201 -5.90 29.90 -2.46
N VAL A 202 -6.11 30.53 -1.30
CA VAL A 202 -7.29 30.31 -0.46
C VAL A 202 -8.46 31.22 -0.82
N PHE A 203 -8.20 32.31 -1.56
CA PHE A 203 -9.22 33.31 -1.92
C PHE A 203 -9.80 33.09 -3.31
N ASN A 204 -8.98 32.59 -4.25
CA ASN A 204 -9.39 32.35 -5.64
C ASN A 204 -9.92 30.92 -5.86
N SER A 205 -10.39 30.26 -4.80
CA SER A 205 -10.93 28.91 -4.85
C SER A 205 -12.19 28.77 -3.99
N ALA A 206 -13.10 27.88 -4.39
CA ALA A 206 -14.32 27.60 -3.62
C ALA A 206 -14.05 26.69 -2.40
N PHE A 207 -12.86 26.10 -2.32
CA PHE A 207 -12.49 25.12 -1.30
C PHE A 207 -11.08 25.40 -0.83
N LEU A 208 -10.90 25.36 0.50
CA LEU A 208 -9.58 25.48 1.09
C LEU A 208 -8.68 24.29 0.71
N PRO A 209 -7.36 24.53 0.56
CA PRO A 209 -6.38 23.49 0.35
C PRO A 209 -6.39 22.47 1.49
N ARG A 210 -6.14 21.21 1.14
CA ARG A 210 -6.13 20.09 2.09
C ARG A 210 -4.75 19.47 2.17
N PHE A 211 -4.33 19.11 3.36
CA PHE A 211 -3.11 18.37 3.62
C PHE A 211 -3.44 16.91 3.92
N THR A 212 -2.74 16.00 3.27
CA THR A 212 -2.76 14.59 3.68
C THR A 212 -1.36 14.02 3.67
N GLU A 213 -1.17 13.05 4.54
CA GLU A 213 0.06 12.30 4.66
C GLU A 213 -0.23 10.83 4.89
N PHE A 214 0.60 9.99 4.31
CA PHE A 214 0.58 8.57 4.57
C PHE A 214 1.98 8.01 4.45
N CYS A 215 2.25 7.00 5.27
CA CYS A 215 3.54 6.34 5.31
C CYS A 215 3.35 4.84 5.20
N ASN A 216 4.25 4.21 4.48
CA ASN A 216 4.42 2.77 4.50
C ASN A 216 5.79 2.45 5.11
N VAL A 217 5.81 1.39 5.91
CA VAL A 217 7.04 0.86 6.51
C VAL A 217 7.48 -0.39 5.76
N GLY A 218 8.75 -0.73 5.82
CA GLY A 218 9.33 -1.99 5.40
C GLY A 218 10.48 -2.33 6.34
N CYS A 219 11.00 -3.55 6.26
CA CYS A 219 12.17 -3.90 7.03
C CYS A 219 13.12 -4.81 6.25
N GLU A 220 14.41 -4.61 6.47
CA GLU A 220 15.48 -5.49 6.03
C GLU A 220 16.27 -5.93 7.26
N ALA A 221 16.66 -7.20 7.31
CA ALA A 221 17.47 -7.73 8.41
C ALA A 221 18.77 -8.32 7.84
N ARG A 222 19.87 -8.10 8.56
CA ARG A 222 21.20 -8.67 8.24
C ARG A 222 21.88 -9.13 9.52
N LEU A 223 22.78 -10.10 9.40
CA LEU A 223 23.65 -10.50 10.50
C LEU A 223 24.52 -9.31 10.93
N ALA A 224 24.67 -9.10 12.23
CA ALA A 224 25.27 -7.89 12.78
C ALA A 224 26.73 -7.64 12.32
N THR A 225 27.53 -8.71 12.19
CA THR A 225 28.91 -8.64 11.74
C THR A 225 29.13 -9.36 10.41
N ASN A 226 28.04 -9.69 9.72
CA ASN A 226 28.00 -10.49 8.50
C ASN A 226 28.77 -11.82 8.61
N SER A 227 28.78 -12.44 9.80
CA SER A 227 29.52 -13.67 10.07
C SER A 227 28.67 -14.67 10.85
N VAL A 228 28.37 -15.82 10.24
CA VAL A 228 27.56 -16.89 10.84
C VAL A 228 28.11 -17.33 12.19
N SER A 229 29.43 -17.53 12.31
CA SER A 229 30.05 -18.05 13.54
C SER A 229 30.06 -17.06 14.71
N ARG A 230 29.92 -15.76 14.44
CA ARG A 230 29.86 -14.72 15.49
C ARG A 230 28.43 -14.31 15.80
N ASP A 231 27.59 -14.27 14.77
CA ASP A 231 26.26 -13.72 14.87
C ASP A 231 25.22 -14.78 15.22
N ILE A 232 25.50 -16.07 15.00
CA ILE A 232 24.60 -17.15 15.38
C ILE A 232 25.27 -18.04 16.43
N ILE A 233 24.65 -18.12 17.61
CA ILE A 233 25.12 -18.89 18.74
C ILE A 233 24.08 -19.97 19.03
N ILE A 234 24.52 -21.22 19.04
CA ILE A 234 23.69 -22.38 19.36
C ILE A 234 24.14 -22.89 20.72
N ASP A 235 23.20 -23.07 21.64
CA ASP A 235 23.47 -23.76 22.90
C ASP A 235 23.57 -25.27 22.64
N PRO A 236 24.74 -25.89 22.88
CA PRO A 236 24.98 -27.30 22.54
C PRO A 236 24.13 -28.29 23.35
N CYS A 237 23.59 -27.88 24.51
CA CYS A 237 22.81 -28.75 25.39
C CYS A 237 21.29 -28.60 25.21
N THR A 238 20.83 -27.52 24.58
CA THR A 238 19.40 -27.22 24.43
C THR A 238 18.96 -27.02 22.99
N GLY A 239 19.90 -26.90 22.06
CA GLY A 239 19.66 -26.52 20.67
C GLY A 239 19.08 -25.11 20.52
N CYS A 240 19.12 -24.29 21.59
CA CYS A 240 18.54 -22.95 21.60
C CYS A 240 19.41 -21.99 20.78
N ILE A 241 18.78 -21.29 19.84
CA ILE A 241 19.49 -20.44 18.89
C ILE A 241 19.33 -18.98 19.28
N LYS A 242 20.44 -18.29 19.44
CA LYS A 242 20.53 -16.85 19.63
C LYS A 242 21.19 -16.21 18.43
N VAL A 243 20.56 -15.19 17.87
CA VAL A 243 21.06 -14.48 16.69
C VAL A 243 21.25 -12.99 16.98
N ASN A 244 22.38 -12.46 16.53
CA ASN A 244 22.72 -11.04 16.52
C ASN A 244 22.39 -10.45 15.13
N LEU A 245 21.44 -9.51 15.10
CA LEU A 245 20.96 -8.90 13.87
C LEU A 245 21.06 -7.37 13.93
N ILE A 246 21.23 -6.77 12.76
CA ILE A 246 20.91 -5.37 12.49
C ILE A 246 19.64 -5.38 11.65
N ILE A 247 18.63 -4.65 12.12
CA ILE A 247 17.36 -4.49 11.42
C ILE A 247 17.27 -3.04 10.96
N ALA A 248 17.16 -2.86 9.65
CA ALA A 248 16.84 -1.59 9.04
C ALA A 248 15.32 -1.49 8.86
N ILE A 249 14.73 -0.43 9.40
CA ILE A 249 13.33 -0.06 9.17
C ILE A 249 13.32 1.03 8.11
N CYS A 250 12.78 0.71 6.95
CA CYS A 250 12.67 1.62 5.81
C CYS A 250 11.27 2.23 5.82
N VAL A 251 11.17 3.56 5.84
CA VAL A 251 9.88 4.27 5.83
C VAL A 251 9.81 5.10 4.57
N THR A 252 8.75 4.91 3.79
CA THR A 252 8.40 5.81 2.69
C THR A 252 7.17 6.59 3.09
N CYS A 253 7.29 7.92 3.12
CA CYS A 253 6.19 8.82 3.43
C CYS A 253 5.93 9.76 2.26
N GLU A 254 4.67 9.91 1.90
CA GLU A 254 4.23 10.89 0.91
C GLU A 254 3.36 11.94 1.61
N LYS A 255 3.57 13.21 1.26
CA LYS A 255 2.77 14.35 1.73
C LYS A 255 2.21 15.08 0.52
N LYS A 256 0.96 15.53 0.62
CA LYS A 256 0.26 16.15 -0.49
C LYS A 256 -0.53 17.35 -0.04
N ILE A 257 -0.50 18.38 -0.88
CA ILE A 257 -1.53 19.42 -0.93
C ILE A 257 -2.55 19.01 -1.97
N ILE A 258 -3.80 18.93 -1.58
CA ILE A 258 -4.92 18.47 -2.38
C ILE A 258 -5.93 19.60 -2.51
N VAL A 259 -6.46 19.78 -3.72
CA VAL A 259 -7.56 20.69 -4.00
C VAL A 259 -8.67 19.95 -4.74
N PRO A 260 -9.95 20.17 -4.38
CA PRO A 260 -11.06 19.73 -5.20
C PRO A 260 -11.05 20.42 -6.56
N VAL A 261 -11.21 19.65 -7.64
CA VAL A 261 -11.24 20.16 -9.01
C VAL A 261 -12.33 19.46 -9.82
N GLN A 262 -12.83 20.18 -10.81
CA GLN A 262 -13.61 19.60 -11.89
C GLN A 262 -12.71 19.39 -13.10
N LEU A 263 -12.61 18.15 -13.57
CA LEU A 263 -11.85 17.79 -14.77
C LEU A 263 -12.80 17.33 -15.86
N CYS A 264 -12.51 17.71 -17.10
CA CYS A 264 -13.13 17.09 -18.27
C CYS A 264 -12.21 15.94 -18.69
N VAL A 265 -12.70 14.70 -18.56
CA VAL A 265 -11.96 13.50 -19.00
C VAL A 265 -12.59 12.96 -20.26
N LEU A 266 -11.74 12.36 -21.10
CA LEU A 266 -12.16 11.60 -22.26
C LEU A 266 -12.37 10.15 -21.81
N SER A 267 -13.62 9.69 -21.81
CA SER A 267 -14.05 8.39 -21.30
C SER A 267 -14.81 7.61 -22.37
N THR A 268 -14.56 6.31 -22.47
CA THR A 268 -15.41 5.39 -23.26
C THR A 268 -16.66 4.95 -22.49
N GLY A 269 -16.89 5.52 -21.30
CA GLY A 269 -17.91 5.10 -20.33
C GLY A 269 -17.35 4.22 -19.21
N PHE A 270 -18.24 3.67 -18.39
CA PHE A 270 -17.89 2.80 -17.27
C PHE A 270 -17.43 1.39 -17.72
N PRO A 271 -16.57 0.71 -16.93
CA PRO A 271 -16.16 -0.67 -17.21
C PRO A 271 -17.36 -1.61 -17.34
N CYS A 272 -17.54 -2.20 -18.52
CA CYS A 272 -18.62 -3.14 -18.81
C CYS A 272 -18.18 -4.57 -18.46
N LEU A 273 -18.32 -4.96 -17.20
CA LEU A 273 -18.04 -6.32 -16.78
C LEU A 273 -19.15 -7.26 -17.28
N LYS A 274 -18.77 -8.37 -17.92
CA LYS A 274 -19.71 -9.46 -18.23
C LYS A 274 -19.81 -10.36 -17.00
N PRO A 275 -20.98 -10.46 -16.34
CA PRO A 275 -21.15 -11.33 -15.19
C PRO A 275 -21.01 -12.79 -15.61
N ASN A 276 -20.39 -13.61 -14.76
CA ASN A 276 -20.48 -15.06 -14.88
C ASN A 276 -21.93 -15.46 -14.51
N ARG A 277 -22.64 -16.13 -15.42
CA ARG A 277 -24.09 -16.36 -15.30
C ARG A 277 -24.38 -17.75 -14.75
N ASP A 278 -24.95 -17.82 -13.54
CA ASP A 278 -25.69 -19.00 -13.09
C ASP A 278 -27.15 -18.92 -13.59
N PRO A 279 -27.73 -20.00 -14.14
CA PRO A 279 -28.93 -19.96 -14.97
C PRO A 279 -30.27 -19.72 -14.25
N ILE A 280 -30.25 -19.31 -12.97
CA ILE A 280 -31.46 -19.29 -12.11
C ILE A 280 -32.33 -18.04 -12.35
N CYS A 281 -31.73 -16.87 -12.58
CA CYS A 281 -32.47 -15.63 -12.75
C CYS A 281 -32.50 -15.19 -14.22
N SER A 282 -33.69 -14.85 -14.73
CA SER A 282 -33.89 -14.41 -16.13
C SER A 282 -33.46 -12.98 -16.41
N ALA A 283 -33.33 -12.14 -15.38
CA ALA A 283 -32.82 -10.77 -15.48
C ALA A 283 -32.17 -10.35 -14.16
N PHE A 284 -31.09 -9.55 -14.24
CA PHE A 284 -30.40 -8.95 -13.09
C PHE A 284 -30.48 -7.43 -13.20
N PRO A 285 -30.64 -6.70 -12.08
CA PRO A 285 -30.63 -5.24 -12.08
C PRO A 285 -29.25 -4.70 -12.46
N GLN A 286 -29.23 -3.54 -13.12
CA GLN A 286 -27.99 -2.84 -13.47
C GLN A 286 -27.38 -2.21 -12.22
N LEU A 287 -26.04 -2.29 -12.08
CA LEU A 287 -25.31 -1.74 -10.92
C LEU A 287 -25.12 -0.21 -11.01
N PHE A 288 -25.16 0.34 -12.21
CA PHE A 288 -24.92 1.76 -12.48
C PHE A 288 -26.04 2.35 -13.32
N PRO A 289 -26.42 3.61 -13.11
CA PRO A 289 -27.43 4.28 -13.94
C PRO A 289 -26.96 4.39 -15.40
N ASP A 290 -27.93 4.48 -16.32
CA ASP A 290 -27.64 4.71 -17.73
C ASP A 290 -27.02 6.11 -17.94
N ASN A 291 -26.01 6.18 -18.80
CA ASN A 291 -25.48 7.46 -19.24
C ASN A 291 -26.59 8.23 -19.98
N ILE A 292 -26.99 9.39 -19.45
CA ILE A 292 -28.14 10.18 -19.92
C ILE A 292 -27.86 10.84 -21.29
N ASN A 293 -26.66 10.67 -21.86
CA ASN A 293 -26.26 11.29 -23.12
C ASN A 293 -26.42 10.37 -24.35
N ASN A 294 -27.47 9.55 -24.39
CA ASN A 294 -27.85 8.73 -25.57
C ASN A 294 -28.52 9.57 -26.68
N HIS A 295 -27.91 10.69 -27.06
CA HIS A 295 -28.19 11.38 -28.33
C HIS A 295 -27.03 11.29 -29.32
N CYS A 296 -26.15 10.29 -29.17
CA CYS A 296 -25.36 9.82 -30.31
C CYS A 296 -26.31 9.11 -31.28
N LYS A 297 -26.69 9.82 -32.35
CA LYS A 297 -27.48 9.28 -33.47
C LYS A 297 -26.92 7.90 -33.87
N PRO A 298 -27.77 6.88 -34.09
CA PRO A 298 -27.29 5.57 -34.50
C PRO A 298 -26.45 5.71 -35.77
N CYS A 299 -25.20 5.26 -35.70
CA CYS A 299 -24.35 5.13 -36.87
C CYS A 299 -25.07 4.23 -37.89
N ARG A 300 -25.32 4.76 -39.09
CA ARG A 300 -25.90 3.97 -40.19
C ARG A 300 -25.07 2.70 -40.40
N PRO A 301 -25.70 1.52 -40.53
CA PRO A 301 -24.98 0.32 -40.95
C PRO A 301 -24.34 0.58 -42.32
N ARG A 302 -23.04 0.34 -42.41
CA ARG A 302 -22.29 0.32 -43.66
C ARG A 302 -22.88 -0.81 -44.51
N ALA A 303 -23.46 -0.47 -45.67
CA ALA A 303 -23.92 -1.46 -46.63
C ALA A 303 -22.79 -2.45 -46.91
N THR A 304 -23.02 -3.72 -46.57
CA THR A 304 -22.18 -4.84 -46.95
C THR A 304 -22.27 -4.98 -48.46
N ALA A 305 -21.12 -4.90 -49.11
CA ALA A 305 -20.98 -5.32 -50.49
C ALA A 305 -21.23 -6.84 -50.53
N GLU A 306 -22.32 -7.26 -51.16
CA GLU A 306 -22.48 -8.63 -51.62
C GLU A 306 -22.20 -8.67 -53.12
N SER A 307 -21.21 -9.49 -53.45
CA SER A 307 -20.82 -9.91 -54.78
C SER A 307 -21.86 -10.84 -55.41
N VAL A 308 -22.15 -10.60 -56.69
CA VAL A 308 -22.24 -11.55 -57.83
C VAL A 308 -22.85 -12.93 -57.54
N ASP A 309 -23.97 -13.25 -58.21
CA ASP A 309 -24.05 -14.39 -59.16
C ASP A 309 -25.38 -14.45 -59.95
N GLU A 310 -25.19 -14.53 -61.27
CA GLU A 310 -25.92 -15.22 -62.37
C GLU A 310 -27.46 -15.17 -62.56
N GLU A 311 -27.85 -14.82 -63.81
CA GLU A 311 -29.16 -15.03 -64.44
C GLU A 311 -29.55 -16.52 -64.51
N PRO A 312 -30.85 -16.87 -64.68
CA PRO A 312 -31.27 -17.20 -66.06
C PRO A 312 -32.75 -16.90 -66.42
N ILE A 313 -32.92 -16.65 -67.74
CA ILE A 313 -34.10 -16.62 -68.64
C ILE A 313 -35.08 -15.44 -68.53
#